data_AF-A0AAW9PTS0-F1
#
_entry.id   AF-A0AAW9PTS0-F1
#
_cell.length_a   1.000
_cell.length_b   1.000
_cell.length_c   1.000
_cell.angle_alpha   90.00
_cell.angle_beta   90.00
_cell.angle_gamma   90.00
#
_symmetry.space_group_name_H-M   'P 1'
#
loop_
_entity.id
_entity.type
_entity.pdbx_description
1 polymer ?
#
loop_
_entity_poly.entity_id
_entity_poly.type
_entity_poly.pdbx_seq_one_letter_code
_entity_poly.pdbx_strand_id
1 'polypeptide(L)'
;MKKILIALITASVWLDVQTLPIWAQVRRLPTDAEIQRLTIDLSKASAPFKDRRTSDQKLQLSTFTQAWSQIDPAVANFLGRWEGWEEYIAIYSSNVKNRVCIVFGGSGADGSGDGGSYLDFRQGKISNDRIITDDNLVIIRQGNTLGTAQIVQTFETRQPVVSPYFFPRGLTHPTHLGTGQPATELFQLFEKFDRLGCTASLPEASSEQCTRWEQFKLPVGRGYPTPAFHSLPNGFKRGCVLSQESLFTNNPLQVAYVLKDGAKPDATISDGKIVKVRGVPNFKRESANYLDRLTEQGQALKITWLTPTTLGADSQVRSLPLDRSVTMEDGRVCFRTVCMRSGAVSDRDLMQILDSGRGLWQRQP
;
A
#
# COMPACT_ATOMS: atom_id res chain seq x y z
N MET A 1 8.15 -88.46 -28.24
CA MET A 1 8.77 -89.07 -27.05
C MET A 1 9.92 -88.20 -26.58
N LYS A 2 9.96 -87.88 -25.27
CA LYS A 2 11.08 -87.29 -24.47
C LYS A 2 11.51 -85.85 -24.86
N LYS A 3 11.14 -84.80 -24.10
CA LYS A 3 11.71 -84.28 -22.82
C LYS A 3 13.23 -84.04 -22.86
N ILE A 4 13.66 -82.79 -22.64
CA ILE A 4 14.82 -82.26 -21.86
C ILE A 4 15.03 -80.77 -22.28
N LEU A 5 14.63 -79.79 -21.47
CA LEU A 5 15.38 -79.05 -20.41
C LEU A 5 16.26 -77.89 -20.98
N ILE A 6 15.76 -76.64 -20.97
CA ILE A 6 16.08 -75.52 -20.05
C ILE A 6 17.57 -75.09 -20.03
N ALA A 7 17.86 -73.88 -20.50
CA ALA A 7 18.88 -72.99 -19.92
C ALA A 7 18.67 -71.50 -20.33
N LEU A 8 18.37 -70.70 -19.30
CA LEU A 8 18.59 -69.28 -19.07
C LEU A 8 19.16 -68.39 -20.20
N ILE A 9 18.55 -67.22 -20.41
CA ILE A 9 19.12 -65.88 -20.10
C ILE A 9 17.92 -64.91 -20.01
N THR A 10 17.40 -64.72 -18.79
CA THR A 10 16.65 -63.52 -18.44
C THR A 10 17.69 -62.44 -18.14
N ALA A 11 17.99 -61.60 -19.12
CA ALA A 11 18.76 -60.38 -18.89
C ALA A 11 17.88 -59.40 -18.11
N SER A 12 17.87 -59.56 -16.80
CA SER A 12 17.37 -58.57 -15.86
C SER A 12 18.25 -57.33 -15.99
N VAL A 13 17.79 -56.34 -16.77
CA VAL A 13 18.33 -54.98 -16.73
C VAL A 13 17.97 -54.41 -15.37
N TRP A 14 18.83 -54.68 -14.38
CA TRP A 14 18.97 -53.86 -13.20
C TRP A 14 19.53 -52.53 -13.69
N LEU A 15 18.64 -51.62 -14.11
CA LEU A 15 18.92 -50.21 -13.98
C LEU A 15 19.02 -49.97 -12.48
N ASP A 16 20.25 -50.04 -11.97
CA ASP A 16 20.66 -49.34 -10.77
C ASP A 16 20.19 -47.90 -10.96
N VAL A 17 19.00 -47.63 -10.45
CA VAL A 17 18.61 -46.29 -10.02
C VAL A 17 19.63 -45.99 -8.95
N GLN A 18 20.76 -45.43 -9.36
CA GLN A 18 21.63 -44.65 -8.51
C GLN A 18 20.74 -43.51 -8.02
N THR A 19 19.97 -43.77 -6.98
CA THR A 19 19.52 -42.77 -6.05
C THR A 19 20.80 -42.25 -5.42
N LEU A 20 21.50 -41.37 -6.15
CA LEU A 20 22.39 -40.41 -5.54
C LEU A 20 21.59 -39.86 -4.37
N PRO A 21 22.10 -39.93 -3.13
CA PRO A 21 21.46 -39.25 -2.04
C PRO A 21 21.31 -37.82 -2.52
N ILE A 22 20.08 -37.40 -2.79
CA ILE A 22 19.75 -35.98 -2.92
C ILE A 22 19.96 -35.51 -1.50
N TRP A 23 21.19 -35.09 -1.19
CA TRP A 23 21.51 -34.32 -0.01
C TRP A 23 20.74 -33.03 -0.18
N ALA A 24 19.44 -33.06 0.15
CA ALA A 24 18.67 -31.88 0.41
C ALA A 24 19.44 -31.17 1.52
N GLN A 25 20.26 -30.20 1.13
CA GLN A 25 21.09 -29.43 2.03
C GLN A 25 20.12 -28.64 2.90
N VAL A 26 19.70 -29.22 4.02
CA VAL A 26 18.80 -28.58 4.96
C VAL A 26 19.50 -27.33 5.45
N ARG A 27 19.08 -26.16 4.93
CA ARG A 27 19.46 -24.86 5.46
C ARG A 27 18.89 -24.80 6.87
N ARG A 28 19.74 -25.02 7.88
CA ARG A 28 19.35 -24.88 9.28
C ARG A 28 19.32 -23.40 9.66
N LEU A 29 18.44 -23.05 10.59
CA LEU A 29 18.50 -21.75 11.26
C LEU A 29 19.77 -21.65 12.12
N PRO A 30 20.34 -20.45 12.31
CA PRO A 30 21.33 -20.21 13.35
C PRO A 30 20.75 -20.56 14.73
N THR A 31 21.59 -21.16 15.59
CA THR A 31 21.28 -21.46 16.99
C THR A 31 21.28 -20.18 17.83
N ASP A 32 20.68 -20.20 19.03
CA ASP A 32 20.65 -19.02 19.89
C ASP A 32 22.06 -18.54 20.29
N ALA A 33 23.02 -19.45 20.49
CA ALA A 33 24.42 -19.10 20.76
C ALA A 33 25.09 -18.41 19.56
N GLU A 34 24.80 -18.86 18.34
CA GLU A 34 25.27 -18.21 17.12
C GLU A 34 24.63 -16.84 16.94
N ILE A 35 23.33 -16.71 17.21
CA ILE A 35 22.63 -15.42 17.17
C ILE A 35 23.22 -14.42 18.16
N GLN A 36 23.54 -14.84 19.39
CA GLN A 36 24.18 -13.97 20.38
C GLN A 36 25.54 -13.48 19.89
N ARG A 37 26.37 -14.36 19.31
CA ARG A 37 27.65 -13.98 18.71
C ARG A 37 27.47 -13.01 17.55
N LEU A 38 26.55 -13.32 16.62
CA LEU A 38 26.25 -12.45 15.48
C LEU A 38 25.71 -11.08 15.91
N THR A 39 24.99 -10.99 17.03
CA THR A 39 24.53 -9.72 17.60
C THR A 39 25.73 -8.86 18.04
N ILE A 40 26.73 -9.46 18.69
CA ILE A 40 27.97 -8.76 19.05
C ILE A 40 28.71 -8.27 17.79
N ASP A 41 28.79 -9.12 16.77
CA ASP A 41 29.47 -8.78 15.52
C ASP A 41 28.71 -7.68 14.75
N LEU A 42 27.37 -7.69 14.79
CA LEU A 42 26.51 -6.65 14.22
C LEU A 42 26.76 -5.28 14.86
N SER A 43 26.89 -5.22 16.19
CA SER A 43 27.27 -3.99 16.89
C SER A 43 28.59 -3.42 16.38
N LYS A 44 29.62 -4.27 16.26
CA LYS A 44 30.95 -3.85 15.78
C LYS A 44 30.89 -3.36 14.33
N ALA A 45 30.17 -4.08 13.47
CA ALA A 45 30.01 -3.71 12.06
C ALA A 45 29.29 -2.37 11.87
N SER A 46 28.45 -1.96 12.82
CA SER A 46 27.72 -0.68 12.76
C SER A 46 28.49 0.54 13.25
N ALA A 47 29.55 0.35 14.04
CA ALA A 47 30.33 1.43 14.62
C ALA A 47 30.88 2.48 13.63
N PRO A 48 31.35 2.13 12.41
CA PRO A 48 31.90 3.12 11.48
C PRO A 48 30.83 3.97 10.76
N PHE A 49 29.55 3.61 10.83
CA PHE A 49 28.50 4.30 10.09
C PHE A 49 27.91 5.47 10.89
N LYS A 50 27.77 6.63 10.24
CA LYS A 50 27.16 7.83 10.84
C LYS A 50 25.69 7.94 10.41
N ASP A 51 24.80 8.18 11.36
CA ASP A 51 23.38 8.45 11.06
C ASP A 51 23.24 9.78 10.32
N ARG A 52 22.91 9.71 9.02
CA ARG A 52 22.71 10.88 8.15
C ARG A 52 21.24 11.31 8.06
N ARG A 53 20.33 10.70 8.82
CA ARG A 53 18.90 11.09 8.80
C ARG A 53 18.71 12.47 9.41
N THR A 54 17.83 13.26 8.82
CA THR A 54 17.40 14.55 9.38
C THR A 54 16.50 14.36 10.61
N SER A 55 16.31 15.41 11.40
CA SER A 55 15.37 15.39 12.53
C SER A 55 13.95 15.01 12.10
N ASP A 56 13.50 15.52 10.95
CA ASP A 56 12.17 15.22 10.40
C ASP A 56 12.04 13.74 10.02
N GLN A 57 13.06 13.15 9.40
CA GLN A 57 13.07 11.72 9.06
C GLN A 57 13.01 10.85 10.32
N LYS A 58 13.72 11.24 11.37
CA LYS A 58 13.69 10.54 12.67
C LYS A 58 12.32 10.65 13.32
N LEU A 59 11.72 11.84 13.32
CA LEU A 59 10.39 12.09 13.86
C LEU A 59 9.29 11.32 13.10
N GLN A 60 9.38 11.28 11.77
CA GLN A 60 8.43 10.53 10.94
C GLN A 60 8.49 9.03 11.29
N LEU A 61 9.70 8.46 11.37
CA LEU A 61 9.85 7.06 11.75
C LEU A 61 9.39 6.79 13.20
N SER A 62 9.75 7.66 14.16
CA SER A 62 9.37 7.46 15.55
C SER A 62 7.85 7.51 15.71
N THR A 63 7.17 8.44 15.03
CA THR A 63 5.71 8.54 15.02
C THR A 63 5.08 7.28 14.43
N PHE A 64 5.62 6.80 13.31
CA PHE A 64 5.14 5.59 12.65
C PHE A 64 5.28 4.34 13.52
N THR A 65 6.48 4.11 14.06
CA THR A 65 6.78 2.96 14.93
C THR A 65 6.01 3.05 16.25
N GLN A 66 5.84 4.24 16.83
CA GLN A 66 5.04 4.45 18.04
C GLN A 66 3.55 4.17 17.81
N ALA A 67 2.99 4.51 16.65
CA ALA A 67 1.60 4.18 16.35
C ALA A 67 1.41 2.67 16.25
N TRP A 68 2.31 1.98 15.54
CA TRP A 68 2.28 0.52 15.42
C TRP A 68 2.58 -0.21 16.73
N SER A 69 3.35 0.38 17.64
CA SER A 69 3.64 -0.25 18.93
C SER A 69 2.42 -0.39 19.83
N GLN A 70 1.35 0.37 19.58
CA GLN A 70 0.07 0.21 20.28
C GLN A 70 -0.74 -0.99 19.77
N ILE A 71 -0.52 -1.43 18.53
CA ILE A 71 -1.26 -2.53 17.90
C ILE A 71 -0.46 -3.83 17.97
N ASP A 72 0.80 -3.77 17.56
CA ASP A 72 1.72 -4.90 17.55
C ASP A 72 3.12 -4.47 18.05
N PRO A 73 3.33 -4.46 19.38
CA PRO A 73 4.59 -4.04 19.98
C PRO A 73 5.80 -4.86 19.51
N ALA A 74 5.60 -6.14 19.17
CA ALA A 74 6.66 -7.03 18.73
C ALA A 74 7.17 -6.64 17.34
N VAL A 75 6.26 -6.19 16.46
CA VAL A 75 6.56 -5.74 15.09
C VAL A 75 7.18 -4.35 15.05
N ALA A 76 6.66 -3.42 15.86
CA ALA A 76 6.94 -1.99 15.74
C ALA A 76 8.43 -1.63 15.66
N ASN A 77 9.26 -2.38 16.38
CA ASN A 77 10.70 -2.16 16.47
C ASN A 77 11.48 -2.51 15.20
N PHE A 78 10.91 -3.32 14.31
CA PHE A 78 11.54 -3.72 13.04
C PHE A 78 11.09 -2.85 11.87
N LEU A 79 10.00 -2.11 12.02
CA LEU A 79 9.41 -1.37 10.93
C LEU A 79 10.33 -0.25 10.42
N GLY A 80 10.37 -0.11 9.09
CA GLY A 80 11.22 0.88 8.44
C GLY A 80 11.94 0.33 7.22
N ARG A 81 12.54 1.25 6.47
CA ARG A 81 13.50 0.92 5.41
C ARG A 81 14.92 1.03 5.95
N TRP A 82 15.61 -0.09 6.05
CA TRP A 82 16.96 -0.22 6.57
C TRP A 82 17.96 -0.26 5.40
N GLU A 83 19.00 0.55 5.45
CA GLU A 83 19.96 0.66 4.33
C GLU A 83 21.22 -0.15 4.64
N GLY A 84 21.63 -1.00 3.70
CA GLY A 84 22.93 -1.66 3.66
C GLY A 84 23.92 -0.87 2.81
N TRP A 85 24.95 -1.54 2.30
CA TRP A 85 25.96 -0.90 1.44
C TRP A 85 25.44 -0.63 0.02
N GLU A 86 24.91 -1.67 -0.62
CA GLU A 86 24.37 -1.66 -2.00
C GLU A 86 22.92 -2.18 -2.06
N GLU A 87 22.35 -2.43 -0.90
CA GLU A 87 21.05 -3.05 -0.73
C GLU A 87 20.26 -2.39 0.40
N TYR A 88 18.97 -2.71 0.51
CA TYR A 88 18.09 -2.26 1.56
C TYR A 88 17.09 -3.36 1.91
N ILE A 89 16.52 -3.25 3.11
CA ILE A 89 15.41 -4.06 3.58
C ILE A 89 14.29 -3.11 4.02
N ALA A 90 13.13 -3.20 3.39
CA ALA A 90 11.92 -2.53 3.86
C ALA A 90 11.03 -3.54 4.59
N ILE A 91 10.80 -3.30 5.88
CA ILE A 91 9.97 -4.15 6.74
C ILE A 91 8.65 -3.43 7.02
N TYR A 92 7.57 -3.99 6.50
CA TYR A 92 6.20 -3.50 6.59
C TYR A 92 5.42 -4.29 7.64
N SER A 93 4.43 -3.63 8.26
CA SER A 93 3.48 -4.31 9.12
C SER A 93 2.50 -5.14 8.29
N SER A 94 1.94 -6.17 8.89
CA SER A 94 0.81 -6.96 8.35
C SER A 94 -0.39 -6.80 9.28
N ASN A 95 -1.60 -6.94 8.74
CA ASN A 95 -2.83 -7.05 9.54
C ASN A 95 -2.91 -8.36 10.36
N VAL A 96 -1.97 -9.29 10.16
CA VAL A 96 -1.83 -10.51 10.97
C VAL A 96 -0.81 -10.28 12.08
N LYS A 97 -1.23 -10.49 13.33
CA LYS A 97 -0.38 -10.33 14.52
C LYS A 97 0.93 -11.11 14.43
N ASN A 98 2.03 -10.49 14.88
CA ASN A 98 3.39 -11.00 14.87
C ASN A 98 3.90 -11.37 13.46
N ARG A 99 3.33 -10.77 12.40
CA ARG A 99 3.80 -10.97 11.02
C ARG A 99 4.25 -9.65 10.40
N VAL A 100 5.20 -9.78 9.50
CA VAL A 100 5.75 -8.67 8.72
C VAL A 100 5.88 -9.08 7.26
N CYS A 101 5.89 -8.08 6.39
CA CYS A 101 6.21 -8.23 4.99
C CYS A 101 7.53 -7.56 4.72
N ILE A 102 8.42 -8.23 4.01
CA ILE A 102 9.81 -7.82 3.87
C ILE A 102 10.10 -7.70 2.38
N VAL A 103 10.54 -6.52 1.96
CA VAL A 103 11.04 -6.28 0.62
C VAL A 103 12.54 -6.08 0.71
N PHE A 104 13.29 -6.99 0.13
CA PHE A 104 14.72 -6.82 -0.13
C PHE A 104 14.87 -6.14 -1.48
N GLY A 105 15.80 -5.21 -1.58
CA GLY A 105 16.18 -4.69 -2.88
C GLY A 105 17.56 -4.09 -2.86
N GLY A 106 18.16 -3.91 -4.03
CA GLY A 106 19.51 -3.40 -4.13
C GLY A 106 19.98 -3.32 -5.56
N SER A 107 21.18 -2.77 -5.71
CA SER A 107 21.94 -2.82 -6.95
C SER A 107 22.98 -3.91 -6.79
N GLY A 108 22.91 -4.96 -7.59
CA GLY A 108 23.84 -6.06 -7.48
C GLY A 108 23.67 -7.02 -8.62
N ALA A 109 24.79 -7.51 -9.15
CA ALA A 109 24.78 -8.65 -10.05
C ALA A 109 24.06 -9.80 -9.33
N ASP A 110 22.89 -10.15 -9.83
CA ASP A 110 22.17 -11.43 -9.71
C ASP A 110 23.03 -12.66 -10.11
N GLY A 111 24.35 -12.57 -9.96
CA GLY A 111 25.34 -13.46 -10.54
C GLY A 111 25.60 -13.21 -12.03
N SER A 112 24.82 -12.38 -12.73
CA SER A 112 24.97 -12.18 -14.19
C SER A 112 26.08 -11.21 -14.59
N GLY A 113 26.51 -10.33 -13.68
CA GLY A 113 27.51 -9.29 -13.94
C GLY A 113 26.95 -8.00 -14.56
N ASP A 114 25.65 -7.93 -14.90
CA ASP A 114 25.09 -6.82 -15.67
C ASP A 114 24.61 -5.61 -14.83
N GLY A 115 24.92 -5.57 -13.53
CA GLY A 115 24.58 -4.42 -12.67
C GLY A 115 23.07 -4.20 -12.48
N GLY A 116 22.27 -5.26 -12.62
CA GLY A 116 20.82 -5.21 -12.43
C GLY A 116 20.42 -4.77 -11.01
N SER A 117 19.25 -4.15 -10.89
CA SER A 117 18.57 -4.07 -9.61
C SER A 117 17.81 -5.36 -9.35
N TYR A 118 17.63 -5.73 -8.09
CA TYR A 118 16.76 -6.84 -7.71
C TYR A 118 15.70 -6.36 -6.71
N LEU A 119 14.56 -7.05 -6.73
CA LEU A 119 13.54 -6.98 -5.70
C LEU A 119 13.13 -8.40 -5.30
N ASP A 120 13.15 -8.68 -4.00
CA ASP A 120 12.65 -9.94 -3.45
C ASP A 120 11.63 -9.66 -2.33
N PHE A 121 10.52 -10.39 -2.33
CA PHE A 121 9.44 -10.25 -1.38
C PHE A 121 9.29 -11.50 -0.52
N ARG A 122 9.38 -11.32 0.80
CA ARG A 122 9.25 -12.38 1.80
C ARG A 122 8.24 -12.05 2.88
N GLN A 123 7.74 -13.09 3.54
CA GLN A 123 6.98 -12.94 4.76
C GLN A 123 7.85 -13.34 5.96
N GLY A 124 7.73 -12.60 7.05
CA GLY A 124 8.38 -12.90 8.32
C GLY A 124 7.39 -13.14 9.44
N LYS A 125 7.76 -14.01 10.39
CA LYS A 125 7.08 -14.16 11.68
C LYS A 125 8.02 -13.74 12.80
N ILE A 126 7.50 -12.98 13.76
CA ILE A 126 8.26 -12.57 14.94
C ILE A 126 8.17 -13.64 16.02
N SER A 127 9.33 -14.00 16.57
CA SER A 127 9.46 -14.95 17.67
C SER A 127 10.76 -14.66 18.42
N ASN A 128 10.72 -14.48 19.74
CA ASN A 128 11.92 -14.18 20.57
C ASN A 128 12.70 -12.95 20.08
N ASP A 129 12.02 -11.83 19.82
CA ASP A 129 12.61 -10.56 19.39
C ASP A 129 13.48 -10.66 18.13
N ARG A 130 13.12 -11.59 17.23
CA ARG A 130 13.70 -11.76 15.90
C ARG A 130 12.61 -12.08 14.89
N ILE A 131 12.85 -11.75 13.62
CA ILE A 131 12.00 -12.19 12.52
C ILE A 131 12.60 -13.46 11.94
N ILE A 132 11.77 -14.47 11.72
CA ILE A 132 12.12 -15.69 10.99
C ILE A 132 11.31 -15.66 9.69
N THR A 133 11.99 -15.65 8.56
CA THR A 133 11.35 -15.65 7.23
C THR A 133 10.94 -17.06 6.80
N ASP A 134 10.11 -17.12 5.76
CA ASP A 134 9.70 -18.36 5.09
C ASP A 134 10.84 -19.16 4.47
N ASP A 135 11.98 -18.55 4.20
CA ASP A 135 13.17 -19.21 3.65
C ASP A 135 14.30 -19.47 4.67
N ASN A 136 13.98 -19.40 5.98
CA ASN A 136 14.91 -19.60 7.09
C ASN A 136 16.03 -18.55 7.22
N LEU A 137 15.78 -17.31 6.81
CA LEU A 137 16.59 -16.16 7.19
C LEU A 137 16.15 -15.66 8.57
N VAL A 138 17.10 -15.34 9.45
CA VAL A 138 16.80 -14.73 10.74
C VAL A 138 17.17 -13.25 10.69
N ILE A 139 16.23 -12.36 10.98
CA ILE A 139 16.51 -10.93 11.10
C ILE A 139 16.56 -10.57 12.58
N ILE A 140 17.70 -10.07 13.02
CA ILE A 140 17.95 -9.59 14.37
C ILE A 140 18.09 -8.07 14.38
N ARG A 141 17.83 -7.46 15.54
CA ARG A 141 17.95 -6.01 15.73
C ARG A 141 18.74 -5.69 16.98
N GLN A 142 19.58 -4.67 16.89
CA GLN A 142 20.23 -4.05 18.04
C GLN A 142 20.24 -2.52 17.88
N GLY A 143 19.39 -1.84 18.66
CA GLY A 143 19.25 -0.39 18.58
C GLY A 143 18.77 0.09 17.21
N ASN A 144 19.59 0.89 16.52
CA ASN A 144 19.32 1.41 15.16
C ASN A 144 20.03 0.61 14.07
N THR A 145 20.41 -0.63 14.37
CA THR A 145 21.03 -1.56 13.44
C THR A 145 20.18 -2.83 13.35
N LEU A 146 20.02 -3.33 12.13
CA LEU A 146 19.35 -4.57 11.79
C LEU A 146 20.37 -5.50 11.11
N GLY A 147 20.26 -6.80 11.32
CA GLY A 147 21.17 -7.78 10.74
C GLY A 147 20.42 -8.97 10.17
N THR A 148 20.78 -9.41 8.97
CA THR A 148 20.29 -10.67 8.40
C THR A 148 21.29 -11.77 8.71
N ALA A 149 20.88 -12.71 9.56
CA ALA A 149 21.66 -13.83 10.04
C ALA A 149 21.29 -15.11 9.30
N GLN A 150 22.28 -15.79 8.73
CA GLN A 150 22.12 -17.05 8.02
C GLN A 150 23.34 -17.95 8.19
N ILE A 151 23.15 -19.25 7.96
CA ILE A 151 24.25 -20.21 7.85
C ILE A 151 24.64 -20.31 6.38
N VAL A 152 25.82 -19.80 6.03
CA VAL A 152 26.37 -19.91 4.67
C VAL A 152 27.28 -21.12 4.60
N GLN A 153 27.07 -21.92 3.56
CA GLN A 153 27.97 -23.01 3.21
C GLN A 153 29.09 -22.43 2.33
N THR A 154 30.33 -22.48 2.81
CA THR A 154 31.52 -22.32 1.97
C THR A 154 32.02 -23.71 1.55
N PHE A 155 33.01 -23.77 0.66
CA PHE A 155 33.63 -25.04 0.27
C PHE A 155 34.17 -25.84 1.46
N GLU A 156 34.56 -25.16 2.54
CA GLU A 156 35.28 -25.76 3.66
C GLU A 156 34.43 -25.87 4.94
N THR A 157 33.52 -24.93 5.18
CA THR A 157 32.79 -24.86 6.46
C THR A 157 31.38 -24.28 6.32
N ARG A 158 30.51 -24.60 7.27
CA ARG A 158 29.26 -23.86 7.50
C ARG A 158 29.52 -22.80 8.53
N GLN A 159 29.41 -21.53 8.14
CA GLN A 159 29.65 -20.42 9.05
C GLN A 159 28.38 -19.56 9.20
N PRO A 160 28.03 -19.19 10.45
CA PRO A 160 27.05 -18.15 10.67
C PRO A 160 27.62 -16.82 10.18
N VAL A 161 26.86 -16.10 9.36
CA VAL A 161 27.20 -14.76 8.89
C VAL A 161 26.06 -13.79 9.20
N VAL A 162 26.40 -12.51 9.37
CA VAL A 162 25.44 -11.43 9.51
C VAL A 162 25.74 -10.31 8.52
N SER A 163 24.74 -9.90 7.74
CA SER A 163 24.83 -8.70 6.90
C SER A 163 24.14 -7.53 7.59
N PRO A 164 24.83 -6.41 7.84
CA PRO A 164 24.29 -5.31 8.61
C PRO A 164 23.53 -4.29 7.76
N TYR A 165 22.46 -3.73 8.33
CA TYR A 165 21.64 -2.65 7.77
C TYR A 165 21.41 -1.59 8.85
N PHE A 166 21.43 -0.32 8.46
CA PHE A 166 21.56 0.80 9.38
C PHE A 166 20.44 1.83 9.23
N PHE A 167 20.23 2.59 10.30
CA PHE A 167 19.50 3.86 10.33
C PHE A 167 18.16 3.82 9.57
N PRO A 168 17.14 3.14 10.13
CA PRO A 168 15.88 2.94 9.44
C PRO A 168 15.27 4.27 8.99
N ARG A 169 14.68 4.31 7.81
CA ARG A 169 13.93 5.44 7.27
C ARG A 169 12.45 5.14 7.31
N GLY A 170 11.63 6.19 7.18
CA GLY A 170 10.19 6.03 6.98
C GLY A 170 9.91 5.14 5.77
N LEU A 171 8.88 4.30 5.88
CA LEU A 171 8.45 3.44 4.78
C LEU A 171 7.76 4.26 3.70
N THR A 172 7.92 3.81 2.46
CA THR A 172 7.11 4.20 1.31
C THR A 172 6.39 2.97 0.78
N HIS A 173 5.29 3.16 0.05
CA HIS A 173 4.65 2.05 -0.64
C HIS A 173 5.67 1.32 -1.55
N PRO A 174 5.63 -0.03 -1.66
CA PRO A 174 6.60 -0.80 -2.45
C PRO A 174 6.69 -0.38 -3.93
N THR A 175 5.67 0.29 -4.47
CA THR A 175 5.67 0.89 -5.81
C THR A 175 6.84 1.85 -6.06
N HIS A 176 7.39 2.42 -4.99
CA HIS A 176 8.53 3.34 -5.06
C HIS A 176 9.89 2.66 -4.85
N LEU A 177 9.90 1.36 -4.56
CA LEU A 177 11.12 0.59 -4.27
C LEU A 177 11.76 -0.01 -5.53
N GLY A 178 10.96 -0.28 -6.56
CA GLY A 178 11.37 -1.05 -7.73
C GLY A 178 11.67 -0.25 -8.99
N THR A 179 12.27 0.92 -8.87
CA THR A 179 12.70 1.69 -10.04
C THR A 179 13.65 0.83 -10.89
N GLY A 180 13.26 0.55 -12.13
CA GLY A 180 14.03 -0.28 -13.07
C GLY A 180 13.63 -1.75 -13.14
N GLN A 181 12.67 -2.21 -12.33
CA GLN A 181 12.14 -3.58 -12.41
C GLN A 181 11.06 -3.70 -13.50
N PRO A 182 10.91 -4.88 -14.14
CA PRO A 182 9.80 -5.14 -15.05
C PRO A 182 8.44 -4.92 -14.39
N ALA A 183 7.50 -4.30 -15.11
CA ALA A 183 6.17 -4.01 -14.59
C ALA A 183 5.41 -5.26 -14.11
N THR A 184 5.67 -6.42 -14.72
CA THR A 184 5.09 -7.71 -14.33
C THR A 184 5.55 -8.17 -12.95
N GLU A 185 6.83 -7.99 -12.61
CA GLU A 185 7.37 -8.37 -11.30
C GLU A 185 6.85 -7.43 -10.21
N LEU A 186 6.77 -6.13 -10.51
CA LEU A 186 6.17 -5.15 -9.62
C LEU A 186 4.70 -5.46 -9.33
N PHE A 187 3.92 -5.82 -10.36
CA PHE A 187 2.52 -6.20 -10.18
C PHE A 187 2.36 -7.43 -9.27
N GLN A 188 3.17 -8.47 -9.48
CA GLN A 188 3.15 -9.67 -8.62
C GLN A 188 3.54 -9.36 -7.18
N LEU A 189 4.51 -8.45 -6.98
CA LEU A 189 4.89 -7.99 -5.65
C LEU A 189 3.72 -7.27 -4.97
N PHE A 190 3.04 -6.35 -5.65
CA PHE A 190 1.90 -5.62 -5.07
C PHE A 190 0.74 -6.55 -4.75
N GLU A 191 0.40 -7.48 -5.64
CA GLU A 191 -0.64 -8.47 -5.37
C GLU A 191 -0.31 -9.30 -4.13
N LYS A 192 0.95 -9.74 -3.98
CA LYS A 192 1.40 -10.49 -2.79
C LYS A 192 1.39 -9.60 -1.53
N PHE A 193 1.77 -8.33 -1.64
CA PHE A 193 1.75 -7.34 -0.57
C PHE A 193 0.31 -7.12 -0.06
N ASP A 194 -0.64 -6.88 -0.96
CA ASP A 194 -2.04 -6.63 -0.61
C ASP A 194 -2.72 -7.88 -0.03
N ARG A 195 -2.49 -9.04 -0.66
CA ARG A 195 -3.05 -10.33 -0.22
C ARG A 195 -2.61 -10.71 1.19
N LEU A 196 -1.40 -10.33 1.60
CA LEU A 196 -0.86 -10.57 2.93
C LEU A 196 -1.22 -9.45 3.94
N GLY A 197 -2.06 -8.51 3.52
CA GLY A 197 -2.53 -7.39 4.34
C GLY A 197 -1.40 -6.51 4.82
N CYS A 198 -0.34 -6.37 4.03
CA CYS A 198 0.81 -5.55 4.36
C CYS A 198 0.45 -4.07 4.20
N THR A 199 1.10 -3.18 4.96
CA THR A 199 0.90 -1.74 4.77
C THR A 199 2.13 -0.92 5.12
N ALA A 200 2.29 0.20 4.39
CA ALA A 200 3.26 1.26 4.68
C ALA A 200 2.62 2.40 5.49
N SER A 201 1.31 2.35 5.70
CA SER A 201 0.52 3.40 6.35
C SER A 201 0.50 3.24 7.86
N LEU A 202 0.16 4.32 8.56
CA LEU A 202 -0.15 4.25 9.99
C LEU A 202 -1.21 3.17 10.23
N PRO A 203 -1.17 2.48 11.38
CA PRO A 203 -2.19 1.50 11.67
C PRO A 203 -3.57 2.14 11.58
N GLU A 204 -4.58 1.37 11.19
CA GLU A 204 -5.98 1.72 11.36
C GLU A 204 -6.32 1.81 12.86
N ALA A 205 -5.68 2.72 13.61
CA ALA A 205 -6.32 3.30 14.76
C ALA A 205 -7.65 3.84 14.23
N SER A 206 -8.73 3.54 14.96
CA SER A 206 -10.14 3.90 14.75
C SER A 206 -10.38 5.42 14.55
N SER A 207 -9.67 5.97 13.59
CA SER A 207 -9.81 7.30 13.07
C SER A 207 -10.78 7.13 11.93
N GLU A 208 -11.95 7.72 12.10
CA GLU A 208 -12.71 8.21 10.98
C GLU A 208 -11.77 9.11 10.18
N GLN A 209 -10.98 8.53 9.26
CA GLN A 209 -10.04 9.23 8.36
C GLN A 209 -10.79 10.00 7.28
N CYS A 210 -12.09 10.16 7.45
CA CYS A 210 -12.98 10.76 6.48
C CYS A 210 -14.00 11.64 7.19
N THR A 211 -14.40 12.71 6.52
CA THR A 211 -15.51 13.54 6.97
C THR A 211 -16.81 12.83 6.59
N ARG A 212 -17.73 12.67 7.53
CA ARG A 212 -19.09 12.21 7.18
C ARG A 212 -19.81 13.29 6.39
N TRP A 213 -20.72 12.93 5.49
CA TRP A 213 -21.50 13.91 4.71
C TRP A 213 -22.20 14.97 5.57
N GLU A 214 -22.80 14.56 6.69
CA GLU A 214 -23.48 15.47 7.63
C GLU A 214 -22.54 16.52 8.27
N GLN A 215 -21.24 16.21 8.34
CA GLN A 215 -20.19 17.07 8.86
C GLN A 215 -19.46 17.84 7.75
N PHE A 216 -19.68 17.48 6.49
CA PHE A 216 -19.03 18.07 5.34
C PHE A 216 -19.57 19.48 5.10
N LYS A 217 -18.75 20.47 5.43
CA LYS A 217 -19.03 21.88 5.11
C LYS A 217 -18.20 22.27 3.91
N LEU A 218 -18.86 22.54 2.78
CA LEU A 218 -18.16 23.12 1.64
C LEU A 218 -17.60 24.48 2.04
N PRO A 219 -16.36 24.76 1.66
CA PRO A 219 -15.78 26.02 2.02
C PRO A 219 -16.24 27.07 1.03
N VAL A 220 -17.17 27.90 1.51
CA VAL A 220 -17.80 28.95 0.74
C VAL A 220 -16.75 30.01 0.37
N GLY A 221 -16.25 29.97 -0.86
CA GLY A 221 -15.66 31.15 -1.48
C GLY A 221 -16.78 32.16 -1.74
N ARG A 222 -16.50 33.47 -1.61
CA ARG A 222 -17.49 34.53 -1.86
C ARG A 222 -18.12 34.31 -3.25
N GLY A 223 -19.40 33.93 -3.29
CA GLY A 223 -20.20 33.83 -4.52
C GLY A 223 -20.58 32.42 -5.02
N TYR A 224 -20.17 31.33 -4.35
CA TYR A 224 -20.66 29.99 -4.72
C TYR A 224 -21.78 29.54 -3.78
N PRO A 225 -22.98 29.20 -4.28
CA PRO A 225 -24.02 28.65 -3.44
C PRO A 225 -23.57 27.29 -2.95
N THR A 226 -23.67 27.07 -1.65
CA THR A 226 -23.41 25.77 -1.02
C THR A 226 -24.51 24.82 -1.48
N PRO A 227 -24.22 23.73 -2.22
CA PRO A 227 -25.19 22.64 -2.37
C PRO A 227 -25.44 22.03 -0.99
N ALA A 228 -26.46 22.53 -0.30
CA ALA A 228 -27.04 21.86 0.86
C ALA A 228 -28.12 20.91 0.34
N PHE A 229 -27.70 19.85 -0.34
CA PHE A 229 -28.60 18.71 -0.52
C PHE A 229 -28.72 18.04 0.85
N HIS A 230 -29.87 18.24 1.50
CA HIS A 230 -30.12 17.79 2.87
C HIS A 230 -30.06 16.26 3.04
N SER A 231 -30.15 15.51 1.94
CA SER A 231 -30.07 14.05 1.94
C SER A 231 -29.34 13.53 0.71
N LEU A 232 -28.40 12.61 0.94
CA LEU A 232 -27.84 11.73 -0.09
C LEU A 232 -28.74 10.50 -0.31
N PRO A 233 -28.54 9.76 -1.42
CA PRO A 233 -29.26 8.51 -1.65
C PRO A 233 -29.07 7.52 -0.49
N ASN A 234 -30.01 6.59 -0.34
CA ASN A 234 -29.89 5.54 0.67
C ASN A 234 -28.57 4.76 0.50
N GLY A 235 -27.88 4.55 1.60
CA GLY A 235 -26.57 3.92 1.60
C GLY A 235 -25.40 4.86 1.31
N PHE A 236 -25.58 6.17 1.19
CA PHE A 236 -24.46 7.15 1.09
C PHE A 236 -24.51 8.22 2.19
N LYS A 237 -25.37 8.04 3.20
CA LYS A 237 -25.69 9.11 4.18
C LYS A 237 -24.57 9.34 5.19
N ARG A 238 -23.82 8.30 5.54
CA ARG A 238 -22.70 8.32 6.50
C ARG A 238 -21.35 8.09 5.82
N GLY A 239 -21.34 8.15 4.49
CA GLY A 239 -20.16 7.88 3.67
C GLY A 239 -18.97 8.78 3.95
N CYS A 240 -17.79 8.23 3.72
CA CYS A 240 -16.53 8.96 3.76
C CYS A 240 -16.43 9.94 2.61
N VAL A 241 -16.26 11.23 2.91
CA VAL A 241 -16.00 12.27 1.92
C VAL A 241 -14.49 12.42 1.69
N LEU A 242 -14.07 12.30 0.44
CA LEU A 242 -12.70 12.49 -0.03
C LEU A 242 -12.69 13.57 -1.10
N SER A 243 -11.71 14.48 -1.12
CA SER A 243 -11.61 15.52 -2.15
C SER A 243 -10.31 15.50 -2.95
N GLN A 244 -10.38 15.98 -4.20
CA GLN A 244 -9.20 16.27 -5.02
C GLN A 244 -9.05 17.78 -5.19
N GLU A 245 -7.91 18.33 -4.77
CA GLU A 245 -7.53 19.69 -5.15
C GLU A 245 -6.91 19.71 -6.55
N SER A 246 -7.24 20.76 -7.30
CA SER A 246 -6.50 21.09 -8.51
C SER A 246 -5.17 21.73 -8.11
N LEU A 247 -4.06 21.07 -8.44
CA LEU A 247 -2.70 21.61 -8.25
C LEU A 247 -2.46 22.93 -9.01
N PHE A 248 -3.38 23.34 -9.89
CA PHE A 248 -3.18 24.41 -10.85
C PHE A 248 -4.14 25.60 -10.70
N THR A 249 -5.06 25.57 -9.72
CA THR A 249 -6.02 26.66 -9.54
C THR A 249 -6.24 26.95 -8.06
N ASN A 250 -6.36 28.23 -7.68
CA ASN A 250 -6.85 28.66 -6.36
C ASN A 250 -8.31 28.23 -6.06
N ASN A 251 -8.86 27.28 -6.80
CA ASN A 251 -10.21 26.78 -6.65
C ASN A 251 -10.20 25.56 -5.71
N PRO A 252 -10.90 25.64 -4.57
CA PRO A 252 -10.63 24.77 -3.43
C PRO A 252 -11.28 23.38 -3.49
N LEU A 253 -12.09 23.05 -4.51
CA LEU A 253 -12.71 21.72 -4.64
C LEU A 253 -13.24 21.49 -6.06
N GLN A 254 -12.72 20.49 -6.78
CA GLN A 254 -13.27 20.09 -8.08
C GLN A 254 -14.10 18.81 -7.99
N VAL A 255 -13.67 17.85 -7.17
CA VAL A 255 -14.31 16.54 -7.05
C VAL A 255 -14.36 16.12 -5.59
N ALA A 256 -15.49 15.53 -5.19
CA ALA A 256 -15.63 14.80 -3.94
C ALA A 256 -16.22 13.41 -4.22
N TYR A 257 -15.80 12.43 -3.43
CA TYR A 257 -16.36 11.08 -3.44
C TYR A 257 -17.01 10.80 -2.10
N VAL A 258 -18.23 10.27 -2.11
CA VAL A 258 -18.93 9.79 -0.93
C VAL A 258 -19.04 8.28 -1.02
N LEU A 259 -18.36 7.55 -0.11
CA LEU A 259 -18.42 6.10 -0.11
C LEU A 259 -19.76 5.57 0.40
N LYS A 260 -20.14 4.37 -0.03
CA LYS A 260 -21.33 3.69 0.48
C LYS A 260 -21.19 3.42 1.99
N ASP A 261 -22.29 3.43 2.73
CA ASP A 261 -22.33 3.19 4.18
C ASP A 261 -21.68 1.83 4.47
N GLY A 262 -20.63 1.84 5.32
CA GLY A 262 -19.84 0.65 5.65
C GLY A 262 -18.66 0.37 4.70
N ALA A 263 -18.57 1.04 3.55
CA ALA A 263 -17.37 0.99 2.70
C ALA A 263 -16.26 1.85 3.32
N LYS A 264 -15.07 1.27 3.44
CA LYS A 264 -13.88 1.96 3.94
C LYS A 264 -13.02 2.42 2.75
N PRO A 265 -12.46 3.64 2.79
CA PRO A 265 -11.45 4.03 1.82
C PRO A 265 -10.22 3.13 2.01
N ASP A 266 -9.58 2.74 0.91
CA ASP A 266 -8.32 2.00 0.95
C ASP A 266 -7.26 2.88 1.64
N ALA A 267 -6.47 2.28 2.55
CA ALA A 267 -5.43 2.95 3.32
C ALA A 267 -4.31 3.56 2.46
N THR A 268 -4.19 3.15 1.19
CA THR A 268 -3.28 3.71 0.17
C THR A 268 -3.75 5.04 -0.43
N ILE A 269 -5.01 5.43 -0.20
CA ILE A 269 -5.55 6.74 -0.64
C ILE A 269 -4.92 7.88 0.17
N SER A 270 -4.32 7.58 1.34
CA SER A 270 -3.73 8.54 2.27
C SER A 270 -2.25 8.25 2.57
N ASP A 271 -1.37 8.31 1.56
CA ASP A 271 0.07 8.21 1.75
C ASP A 271 0.68 9.49 2.40
N GLY A 272 0.36 9.71 3.68
CA GLY A 272 1.27 10.36 4.63
C GLY A 272 1.18 11.89 4.79
N LYS A 273 0.39 12.60 4.00
CA LYS A 273 -0.03 13.97 4.36
C LYS A 273 -1.52 14.11 4.08
N ILE A 274 -2.33 13.84 5.10
CA ILE A 274 -3.69 14.39 5.15
C ILE A 274 -3.51 15.90 5.27
N VAL A 275 -3.36 16.60 4.15
CA VAL A 275 -3.61 18.03 4.12
C VAL A 275 -5.12 18.14 4.30
N LYS A 276 -5.54 18.31 5.56
CA LYS A 276 -6.94 18.63 5.86
C LYS A 276 -7.19 20.02 5.32
N VAL A 277 -7.59 20.10 4.07
CA VAL A 277 -8.07 21.37 3.52
C VAL A 277 -9.46 21.55 4.08
N ARG A 278 -9.56 22.41 5.10
CA ARG A 278 -10.84 22.81 5.69
C ARG A 278 -11.66 21.62 6.22
N GLY A 279 -10.97 20.59 6.73
CA GLY A 279 -11.56 19.45 7.42
C GLY A 279 -11.75 18.18 6.58
N VAL A 280 -11.50 18.22 5.27
CA VAL A 280 -11.72 17.10 4.34
C VAL A 280 -10.38 16.49 3.93
N PRO A 281 -10.24 15.14 3.94
CA PRO A 281 -9.03 14.48 3.44
C PRO A 281 -8.86 14.67 1.93
N ASN A 282 -7.67 15.09 1.52
CA ASN A 282 -7.26 15.20 0.12
C ASN A 282 -6.54 13.90 -0.32
N PHE A 283 -6.76 13.45 -1.57
CA PHE A 283 -6.11 12.27 -2.14
C PHE A 283 -5.32 12.57 -3.43
N LYS A 284 -4.34 11.71 -3.75
CA LYS A 284 -3.51 11.86 -4.95
C LYS A 284 -4.26 11.44 -6.22
N ARG A 285 -3.78 11.89 -7.38
CA ARG A 285 -4.40 11.60 -8.69
C ARG A 285 -4.50 10.08 -8.96
N GLU A 286 -3.54 9.29 -8.50
CA GLU A 286 -3.53 7.84 -8.67
C GLU A 286 -4.71 7.17 -7.96
N SER A 287 -5.13 7.72 -6.81
CA SER A 287 -6.30 7.27 -6.06
C SER A 287 -7.62 7.64 -6.75
N ALA A 288 -7.63 8.62 -7.66
CA ALA A 288 -8.83 9.00 -8.40
C ALA A 288 -9.35 7.86 -9.30
N ASN A 289 -8.45 7.13 -9.97
CA ASN A 289 -8.83 5.99 -10.82
C ASN A 289 -9.48 4.87 -10.00
N TYR A 290 -9.00 4.64 -8.77
CA TYR A 290 -9.62 3.68 -7.86
C TYR A 290 -11.02 4.12 -7.44
N LEU A 291 -11.18 5.39 -7.04
CA LEU A 291 -12.47 5.95 -6.64
C LEU A 291 -13.49 6.02 -7.79
N ASP A 292 -13.01 6.24 -9.02
CA ASP A 292 -13.84 6.15 -10.22
C ASP A 292 -14.34 4.73 -10.47
N ARG A 293 -13.49 3.70 -10.32
CA ARG A 293 -13.95 2.30 -10.36
C ARG A 293 -14.98 1.98 -9.28
N LEU A 294 -14.78 2.47 -8.05
CA LEU A 294 -15.79 2.30 -6.99
C LEU A 294 -17.11 3.01 -7.35
N THR A 295 -17.04 4.15 -8.04
CA THR A 295 -18.23 4.86 -8.51
C THR A 295 -18.98 4.01 -9.54
N GLU A 296 -18.27 3.42 -10.51
CA GLU A 296 -18.84 2.51 -11.51
C GLU A 296 -19.43 1.24 -10.89
N GLN A 297 -18.80 0.71 -9.85
CA GLN A 297 -19.29 -0.45 -9.09
C GLN A 297 -20.43 -0.10 -8.12
N GLY A 298 -20.85 1.17 -8.06
CA GLY A 298 -21.93 1.60 -7.17
C GLY A 298 -21.56 1.60 -5.68
N GLN A 299 -20.26 1.60 -5.37
CA GLN A 299 -19.69 1.70 -4.02
C GLN A 299 -19.31 3.14 -3.65
N ALA A 300 -19.33 4.06 -4.61
CA ALA A 300 -19.11 5.48 -4.39
C ALA A 300 -20.12 6.34 -5.17
N LEU A 301 -20.36 7.54 -4.65
CA LEU A 301 -21.05 8.64 -5.29
C LEU A 301 -20.02 9.74 -5.60
N LYS A 302 -19.81 10.03 -6.87
CA LYS A 302 -18.91 11.10 -7.32
C LYS A 302 -19.69 12.40 -7.47
N ILE A 303 -19.22 13.46 -6.84
CA ILE A 303 -19.76 14.81 -6.92
C ILE A 303 -18.69 15.71 -7.54
N THR A 304 -19.02 16.40 -8.61
CA THR A 304 -18.10 17.28 -9.35
C THR A 304 -18.65 18.70 -9.36
N TRP A 305 -17.81 19.67 -8.99
CA TRP A 305 -18.11 21.09 -9.11
C TRP A 305 -17.46 21.62 -10.38
N LEU A 306 -18.30 22.03 -11.33
CA LEU A 306 -17.87 22.69 -12.56
C LEU A 306 -17.53 24.14 -12.24
N THR A 307 -16.24 24.48 -12.30
CA THR A 307 -15.77 25.85 -12.06
C THR A 307 -15.72 26.64 -13.37
N PRO A 308 -16.29 27.86 -13.45
CA PRO A 308 -16.28 28.67 -14.67
C PRO A 308 -14.87 29.08 -15.15
N THR A 309 -13.85 29.00 -14.28
CA THR A 309 -12.51 29.56 -14.52
C THR A 309 -11.55 28.61 -15.24
N THR A 310 -11.91 27.35 -15.47
CA THR A 310 -11.07 26.41 -16.23
C THR A 310 -11.43 26.47 -17.72
N LEU A 311 -10.44 26.81 -18.56
CA LEU A 311 -10.43 27.02 -20.02
C LEU A 311 -11.06 25.88 -20.86
N GLY A 312 -12.35 25.62 -20.67
CA GLY A 312 -13.13 24.58 -21.37
C GLY A 312 -14.41 24.15 -20.65
N ALA A 313 -14.55 24.40 -19.34
CA ALA A 313 -15.78 24.08 -18.59
C ALA A 313 -16.91 25.11 -18.80
N ASP A 314 -16.56 26.32 -19.26
CA ASP A 314 -17.51 27.43 -19.39
C ASP A 314 -18.61 27.17 -20.43
N SER A 315 -18.31 26.47 -21.54
CA SER A 315 -19.31 26.17 -22.57
C SER A 315 -20.35 25.15 -22.09
N GLN A 316 -19.91 24.07 -21.42
CA GLN A 316 -20.81 23.06 -20.87
C GLN A 316 -21.67 23.65 -19.76
N VAL A 317 -21.08 24.43 -18.84
CA VAL A 317 -21.82 25.09 -17.76
C VAL A 317 -22.88 26.06 -18.29
N ARG A 318 -22.55 26.87 -19.30
CA ARG A 318 -23.49 27.81 -19.93
C ARG A 318 -24.65 27.12 -20.64
N SER A 319 -24.47 25.87 -21.08
CA SER A 319 -25.51 25.09 -21.76
C SER A 319 -26.49 24.40 -20.80
N LEU A 320 -26.14 24.32 -19.50
CA LEU A 320 -27.01 23.67 -18.52
C LEU A 320 -28.22 24.56 -18.21
N PRO A 321 -29.45 24.01 -18.22
CA PRO A 321 -30.63 24.77 -17.83
C PRO A 321 -30.53 25.20 -16.37
N LEU A 322 -30.97 26.43 -16.09
CA LEU A 322 -30.87 27.05 -14.77
C LEU A 322 -31.97 26.59 -13.79
N ASP A 323 -33.03 25.98 -14.32
CA ASP A 323 -34.28 25.69 -13.64
C ASP A 323 -34.52 24.19 -13.42
N ARG A 324 -33.74 23.30 -14.03
CA ARG A 324 -33.89 21.84 -13.89
C ARG A 324 -32.57 21.10 -13.98
N SER A 325 -32.52 19.93 -13.35
CA SER A 325 -31.43 18.98 -13.53
C SER A 325 -31.50 18.32 -14.91
N VAL A 326 -30.36 17.92 -15.48
CA VAL A 326 -30.27 17.22 -16.77
C VAL A 326 -29.27 16.08 -16.70
N THR A 327 -29.55 14.99 -17.43
CA THR A 327 -28.58 13.92 -17.68
C THR A 327 -27.71 14.32 -18.87
N MET A 328 -26.40 14.21 -18.69
CA MET A 328 -25.38 14.40 -19.71
C MET A 328 -25.13 13.10 -20.47
N GLU A 329 -24.52 13.18 -21.66
CA GLU A 329 -24.20 12.01 -22.49
C GLU A 329 -23.27 11.00 -21.78
N ASP A 330 -22.45 11.46 -20.85
CA ASP A 330 -21.53 10.62 -20.07
C ASP A 330 -22.15 10.03 -18.79
N GLY A 331 -23.47 10.12 -18.64
CA GLY A 331 -24.22 9.58 -17.51
C GLY A 331 -24.09 10.39 -16.22
N ARG A 332 -23.54 11.61 -16.27
CA ARG A 332 -23.62 12.55 -15.14
C ARG A 332 -24.98 13.22 -15.11
N VAL A 333 -25.52 13.42 -13.92
CA VAL A 333 -26.68 14.29 -13.72
C VAL A 333 -26.19 15.63 -13.17
N CYS A 334 -26.53 16.72 -13.86
CA CYS A 334 -26.03 18.05 -13.54
C CYS A 334 -27.17 19.04 -13.25
N PHE A 335 -26.94 19.93 -12.29
CA PHE A 335 -27.75 21.11 -12.01
C PHE A 335 -26.83 22.30 -11.78
N ARG A 336 -26.95 23.33 -12.62
CA ARG A 336 -26.07 24.52 -12.62
C ARG A 336 -24.59 24.14 -12.69
N THR A 337 -23.85 24.28 -11.60
CA THR A 337 -22.41 24.02 -11.52
C THR A 337 -22.08 22.71 -10.81
N VAL A 338 -23.07 21.90 -10.43
CA VAL A 338 -22.84 20.66 -9.68
C VAL A 338 -23.33 19.47 -10.50
N CYS A 339 -22.47 18.47 -10.63
CA CYS A 339 -22.79 17.20 -11.28
C CYS A 339 -22.58 16.03 -10.31
N MET A 340 -23.42 15.01 -10.43
CA MET A 340 -23.34 13.75 -9.69
C MET A 340 -23.26 12.56 -10.63
N ARG A 341 -22.56 11.50 -10.22
CA ARG A 341 -22.53 10.20 -10.91
C ARG A 341 -22.40 9.06 -9.90
N SER A 342 -23.13 7.98 -10.13
CA SER A 342 -22.99 6.72 -9.39
C SER A 342 -23.46 5.56 -10.25
N GLY A 343 -22.81 4.40 -10.13
CA GLY A 343 -23.25 3.16 -10.78
C GLY A 343 -24.38 2.43 -10.04
N ALA A 344 -24.72 2.84 -8.81
CA ALA A 344 -25.78 2.20 -8.00
C ALA A 344 -27.03 3.07 -7.82
N VAL A 345 -27.00 4.35 -8.22
CA VAL A 345 -28.09 5.29 -8.00
C VAL A 345 -28.65 5.70 -9.35
N SER A 346 -29.96 5.61 -9.53
CA SER A 346 -30.57 5.96 -10.81
C SER A 346 -30.44 7.47 -11.09
N ASP A 347 -30.35 7.84 -12.37
CA ASP A 347 -30.34 9.25 -12.79
C ASP A 347 -31.53 10.02 -12.24
N ARG A 348 -32.71 9.38 -12.18
CA ARG A 348 -33.92 9.99 -11.61
C ARG A 348 -33.75 10.36 -10.14
N ASP A 349 -33.14 9.48 -9.35
CA ASP A 349 -32.89 9.75 -7.92
C ASP A 349 -31.85 10.85 -7.76
N LEU A 350 -30.78 10.84 -8.58
CA LEU A 350 -29.79 11.91 -8.60
C LEU A 350 -30.42 13.26 -8.97
N MET A 351 -31.30 13.30 -9.96
CA MET A 351 -32.06 14.50 -10.33
C MET A 351 -32.91 14.99 -9.16
N GLN A 352 -33.64 14.10 -8.49
CA GLN A 352 -34.48 14.46 -7.35
C GLN A 352 -33.64 15.07 -6.21
N ILE A 353 -32.45 14.54 -5.96
CA ILE A 353 -31.52 15.07 -4.96
C ILE A 353 -31.05 16.47 -5.35
N LEU A 354 -30.56 16.65 -6.57
CA LEU A 354 -30.11 17.96 -7.06
C LEU A 354 -31.26 18.99 -7.05
N ASP A 355 -32.46 18.55 -7.43
CA ASP A 355 -33.65 19.39 -7.49
C ASP A 355 -34.17 19.78 -6.10
N SER A 356 -34.01 18.91 -5.10
CA SER A 356 -34.37 19.23 -3.71
C SER A 356 -33.57 20.42 -3.15
N GLY A 357 -32.38 20.66 -3.70
CA GLY A 357 -31.56 21.81 -3.33
C GLY A 357 -32.01 23.13 -3.97
N ARG A 358 -32.88 23.13 -4.99
CA ARG A 358 -33.24 24.31 -5.83
C ARG A 358 -33.54 25.57 -5.02
N GLY A 359 -34.34 25.45 -3.94
CA GLY A 359 -34.75 26.59 -3.10
C GLY A 359 -33.59 27.30 -2.40
N LEU A 360 -32.44 26.64 -2.26
CA LEU A 360 -31.23 27.20 -1.65
C LEU A 360 -30.39 27.99 -2.66
N TRP A 361 -30.53 27.69 -3.96
CA TRP A 361 -29.78 28.34 -5.05
C TRP A 361 -30.37 29.69 -5.49
N GLN A 362 -31.63 29.96 -5.13
CA GLN A 362 -32.34 31.18 -5.52
C GLN A 362 -32.13 32.36 -4.56
N ARG A 363 -31.49 32.15 -3.40
CA ARG A 363 -31.38 33.15 -2.33
C ARG A 363 -30.02 33.90 -2.27
N GLN A 364 -29.18 33.78 -3.29
CA GLN A 364 -27.95 34.54 -3.38
C GLN A 364 -28.07 35.57 -4.52
N PRO A 365 -27.98 36.88 -4.23
CA PRO A 365 -28.10 37.95 -5.23
C PRO A 365 -26.94 37.97 -6.21
#